data_AF-A0A9P9WK34-F1
#
_entry.id   AF-A0A9P9WK34-F1
#
_cell.length_a   1.000
_cell.length_b   1.000
_cell.length_c   1.000
_cell.angle_alpha   90.00
_cell.angle_beta   90.00
_cell.angle_gamma   90.00
#
_symmetry.space_group_name_H-M   'P 1'
#
loop_
_entity.id
_entity.type
_entity.pdbx_description
1 polymer ?
#
loop_
_entity_poly.entity_id
_entity_poly.type
_entity_poly.pdbx_seq_one_letter_code
_entity_poly.pdbx_strand_id
1 'polypeptide(L)'
;MGRPKSAEHVGAAVPKDAPPPYTEATGQSSAATPQQGPPAQQPSAQHPGPQGPAQAQVARQFPPAFSVYRDSAWGRTYMLGEHQATPLYAITLHTGWSGQPDVVLHGSSSENAPPLAGVETTAFSRAATVSLPPLPGSGRSVAEEPMAFSGFGNGTHSFTIEVGNTGTTGRRESFEWRHSHGAEVDQLGGRGSGWKLVRLASDAPEGVGGGSHFVGGGPQSSDGKEVVAVWANARTSLSKILNFRFLGSGVTGVMGERWAIMAVITALRIWDKERKSRQNSSA
;
A
#
# COMPACT_ATOMS: atom_id res chain seq x y z
N MET A 1 -67.03 -22.12 -48.07
CA MET A 1 -66.37 -22.49 -46.80
C MET A 1 -65.69 -21.24 -46.28
N GLY A 2 -65.96 -20.61 -45.14
CA GLY A 2 -66.92 -20.73 -44.06
C GLY A 2 -66.52 -19.60 -43.09
N ARG A 3 -67.34 -18.55 -42.97
CA ARG A 3 -67.24 -17.50 -41.93
C ARG A 3 -67.64 -18.11 -40.56
N PRO A 4 -67.36 -17.53 -39.37
CA PRO A 4 -67.47 -16.08 -39.03
C PRO A 4 -66.39 -15.60 -37.99
N LYS A 5 -66.39 -14.46 -37.28
CA LYS A 5 -67.44 -13.65 -36.63
C LYS A 5 -66.84 -12.32 -36.08
N SER A 6 -67.64 -11.27 -36.05
CA SER A 6 -67.44 -9.96 -35.40
C SER A 6 -67.76 -9.99 -33.89
N ALA A 7 -67.25 -8.99 -33.12
CA ALA A 7 -67.88 -8.28 -31.96
C ALA A 7 -66.85 -7.21 -31.47
N GLU A 8 -67.10 -5.89 -31.28
CA GLU A 8 -68.04 -5.17 -30.37
C GLU A 8 -67.93 -5.69 -28.90
N HIS A 9 -67.93 -4.94 -27.79
CA HIS A 9 -68.31 -3.58 -27.43
C HIS A 9 -67.88 -3.33 -25.94
N VAL A 10 -67.73 -2.06 -25.53
CA VAL A 10 -68.13 -1.44 -24.22
C VAL A 10 -67.37 -1.70 -22.90
N GLY A 11 -67.10 -0.59 -22.21
CA GLY A 11 -67.38 -0.43 -20.76
C GLY A 11 -66.15 -0.33 -19.87
N ALA A 12 -65.59 0.85 -19.64
CA ALA A 12 -65.97 1.78 -18.56
C ALA A 12 -65.85 1.21 -17.14
N ALA A 13 -64.82 1.64 -16.42
CA ALA A 13 -64.85 1.81 -14.97
C ALA A 13 -64.00 3.04 -14.59
N VAL A 14 -64.68 4.10 -14.16
CA VAL A 14 -64.12 5.25 -13.41
C VAL A 14 -64.76 5.19 -12.02
N PRO A 15 -63.98 5.42 -10.95
CA PRO A 15 -64.33 6.48 -10.00
C PRO A 15 -63.11 7.38 -9.76
N LYS A 16 -63.18 8.68 -10.02
CA LYS A 16 -63.74 9.76 -9.17
C LYS A 16 -62.96 9.96 -7.87
N ASP A 17 -61.84 10.68 -7.98
CA ASP A 17 -61.51 11.77 -7.05
C ASP A 17 -60.73 12.83 -7.84
N ALA A 18 -61.40 13.96 -8.07
CA ALA A 18 -60.92 15.07 -8.88
C ALA A 18 -60.29 16.16 -8.01
N PRO A 19 -59.31 16.93 -8.51
CA PRO A 19 -59.20 18.33 -8.17
C PRO A 19 -60.09 19.20 -9.07
N PRO A 20 -60.62 20.33 -8.55
CA PRO A 20 -61.61 21.17 -9.22
C PRO A 20 -61.03 21.98 -10.39
N PRO A 21 -61.88 22.49 -11.30
CA PRO A 21 -61.46 23.39 -12.36
C PRO A 21 -61.20 24.78 -11.76
N TYR A 22 -60.11 25.45 -12.15
CA TYR A 22 -59.92 26.86 -11.81
C TYR A 22 -60.12 27.73 -13.04
N THR A 23 -61.23 28.46 -13.03
CA THR A 23 -61.50 29.61 -13.91
C THR A 23 -60.74 30.83 -13.44
N GLU A 24 -60.19 31.55 -14.41
CA GLU A 24 -59.54 32.86 -14.30
C GLU A 24 -60.44 33.91 -13.62
N ALA A 25 -59.90 34.64 -12.64
CA ALA A 25 -60.53 35.81 -12.05
C ALA A 25 -59.68 37.06 -12.33
N THR A 26 -60.27 37.98 -13.08
CA THR A 26 -59.74 39.29 -13.48
C THR A 26 -60.13 40.37 -12.43
N GLY A 27 -59.24 41.36 -12.21
CA GLY A 27 -59.58 42.69 -11.63
C GLY A 27 -59.30 42.87 -10.14
N GLN A 28 -58.18 43.51 -9.77
CA GLN A 28 -58.00 44.96 -9.45
C GLN A 28 -58.56 45.40 -8.07
N SER A 29 -57.65 45.61 -7.08
CA SER A 29 -57.23 46.92 -6.51
C SER A 29 -58.01 47.27 -5.23
N SER A 30 -57.47 47.69 -4.07
CA SER A 30 -56.23 48.40 -3.70
C SER A 30 -55.95 48.23 -2.19
N ALA A 31 -54.67 48.23 -1.76
CA ALA A 31 -54.11 49.18 -0.77
C ALA A 31 -52.76 48.72 -0.16
N ALA A 32 -51.72 49.52 -0.43
CA ALA A 32 -50.57 49.89 0.40
C ALA A 32 -49.52 48.85 0.88
N THR A 33 -48.30 49.02 0.36
CA THR A 33 -46.99 49.27 1.05
C THR A 33 -45.85 48.51 0.34
N PRO A 34 -44.71 49.14 -0.03
CA PRO A 34 -43.72 48.51 -0.90
C PRO A 34 -42.87 47.49 -0.13
N GLN A 35 -43.13 46.19 -0.36
CA GLN A 35 -42.21 45.13 0.04
C GLN A 35 -41.22 44.84 -1.08
N GLN A 36 -39.96 45.11 -0.76
CA GLN A 36 -38.77 44.79 -1.54
C GLN A 36 -38.79 43.32 -1.98
N GLY A 37 -38.56 43.09 -3.28
CA GLY A 37 -38.35 41.75 -3.81
C GLY A 37 -37.10 41.09 -3.18
N PRO A 38 -37.09 39.74 -3.14
CA PRO A 38 -35.99 38.99 -2.54
C PRO A 38 -34.66 39.25 -3.25
N PRO A 39 -33.53 39.27 -2.53
CA PRO A 39 -32.23 39.60 -3.09
C PRO A 39 -31.85 38.59 -4.18
N ALA A 40 -31.27 39.10 -5.27
CA ALA A 40 -30.60 38.32 -6.28
C ALA A 40 -29.65 37.33 -5.60
N GLN A 41 -29.82 36.03 -5.88
CA GLN A 41 -28.94 34.98 -5.41
C GLN A 41 -27.54 35.24 -5.98
N GLN A 42 -26.66 35.77 -5.13
CA GLN A 42 -25.22 35.77 -5.38
C GLN A 42 -24.76 34.30 -5.53
N PRO A 43 -23.79 34.00 -6.41
CA PRO A 43 -23.20 32.67 -6.46
C PRO A 43 -22.62 32.37 -5.08
N SER A 44 -23.21 31.41 -4.37
CA SER A 44 -22.71 30.94 -3.09
C SER A 44 -21.24 30.55 -3.25
N ALA A 45 -20.35 31.32 -2.64
CA ALA A 45 -18.99 30.89 -2.41
C ALA A 45 -19.07 29.52 -1.73
N GLN A 46 -18.54 28.49 -2.40
CA GLN A 46 -18.47 27.14 -1.87
C GLN A 46 -17.63 27.21 -0.59
N HIS A 47 -18.29 27.12 0.56
CA HIS A 47 -17.62 26.85 1.82
C HIS A 47 -16.90 25.49 1.66
N PRO A 48 -15.57 25.41 1.86
CA PRO A 48 -14.93 24.14 2.02
C PRO A 48 -15.55 23.50 3.27
N GLY A 49 -16.26 22.38 3.09
CA GLY A 49 -16.69 21.57 4.23
C GLY A 49 -15.47 21.22 5.10
N PRO A 50 -15.66 20.92 6.39
CA PRO A 50 -14.56 20.51 7.25
C PRO A 50 -13.91 19.28 6.62
N GLN A 51 -12.76 19.49 5.98
CA GLN A 51 -11.86 18.43 5.59
C GLN A 51 -11.53 17.73 6.90
N GLY A 52 -11.98 16.47 7.04
CA GLY A 52 -11.48 15.59 8.10
C GLY A 52 -9.95 15.70 8.10
N PRO A 53 -9.30 15.65 9.28
CA PRO A 53 -7.92 16.08 9.43
C PRO A 53 -7.10 15.51 8.29
N ALA A 54 -6.59 16.40 7.44
CA ALA A 54 -5.66 16.05 6.40
C ALA A 54 -4.52 15.35 7.12
N GLN A 55 -4.52 14.01 7.07
CA GLN A 55 -3.43 13.21 7.59
C GLN A 55 -2.24 13.72 6.81
N ALA A 56 -1.38 14.51 7.47
CA ALA A 56 -0.18 15.06 6.86
C ALA A 56 0.53 13.87 6.24
N GLN A 57 0.47 13.75 4.92
CA GLN A 57 1.13 12.68 4.20
C GLN A 57 2.61 12.97 4.38
N VAL A 58 3.20 12.34 5.40
CA VAL A 58 4.63 12.41 5.66
C VAL A 58 5.30 12.08 4.33
N ALA A 59 6.23 12.92 3.89
CA ALA A 59 7.01 12.65 2.69
C ALA A 59 7.59 11.24 2.81
N ARG A 60 7.31 10.39 1.82
CA ARG A 60 7.70 8.98 1.85
C ARG A 60 8.68 8.70 0.75
N GLN A 61 9.77 8.05 1.11
CA GLN A 61 10.79 7.60 0.18
C GLN A 61 10.28 6.53 -0.81
N PHE A 62 9.29 5.73 -0.43
CA PHE A 62 8.66 4.72 -1.30
C PHE A 62 7.17 5.00 -1.50
N PRO A 63 6.63 4.74 -2.71
CA PRO A 63 5.20 4.79 -2.95
C PRO A 63 4.47 3.69 -2.16
N PRO A 64 3.16 3.84 -1.87
CA PRO A 64 2.35 2.83 -1.17
C PRO A 64 2.39 1.44 -1.79
N ALA A 65 2.50 1.36 -3.11
CA ALA A 65 2.66 0.12 -3.85
C ALA A 65 3.64 0.34 -5.00
N PHE A 66 4.44 -0.67 -5.30
CA PHE A 66 5.37 -0.63 -6.42
C PHE A 66 5.60 -2.04 -6.95
N SER A 67 6.33 -2.10 -8.05
CA SER A 67 6.81 -3.34 -8.64
C SER A 67 8.31 -3.28 -8.83
N VAL A 68 8.91 -4.47 -8.93
CA VAL A 68 10.29 -4.58 -9.39
C VAL A 68 10.27 -5.16 -10.80
N TYR A 69 11.09 -4.58 -11.66
CA TYR A 69 11.22 -4.89 -13.07
C TYR A 69 12.64 -5.33 -13.37
N ARG A 70 12.79 -6.28 -14.29
CA ARG A 70 14.08 -6.64 -14.85
C ARG A 70 14.53 -5.52 -15.80
N ASP A 71 15.74 -5.03 -15.61
CA ASP A 71 16.33 -4.01 -16.49
C ASP A 71 16.81 -4.62 -17.81
N SER A 72 17.53 -5.75 -17.73
CA SER A 72 18.00 -6.51 -18.89
C SER A 72 17.80 -8.01 -18.71
N ALA A 73 17.52 -8.74 -19.80
CA ALA A 73 17.23 -10.18 -19.80
C ALA A 73 18.32 -11.03 -19.13
N TRP A 74 19.58 -10.59 -19.20
CA TRP A 74 20.78 -11.29 -18.71
C TRP A 74 21.47 -10.57 -17.54
N GLY A 75 21.02 -9.36 -17.21
CA GLY A 75 21.61 -8.55 -16.15
C GLY A 75 21.23 -9.02 -14.75
N ARG A 76 22.02 -8.59 -13.77
CA ARG A 76 21.71 -8.71 -12.33
C ARG A 76 21.16 -7.40 -11.75
N THR A 77 20.82 -6.47 -12.64
CA THR A 77 20.25 -5.16 -12.31
C THR A 77 18.74 -5.19 -12.51
N TYR A 78 18.02 -4.61 -11.55
CA TYR A 78 16.57 -4.50 -11.52
C TYR A 78 16.16 -3.09 -11.15
N MET A 79 14.94 -2.71 -11.52
CA MET A 79 14.40 -1.38 -11.28
C MET A 79 13.14 -1.46 -10.43
N LEU A 80 13.07 -0.65 -9.39
CA LEU A 80 11.92 -0.51 -8.51
C LEU A 80 11.17 0.77 -8.86
N GLY A 81 9.87 0.67 -9.12
CA GLY A 81 9.01 1.84 -9.34
C GLY A 81 7.53 1.47 -9.40
N GLU A 82 6.65 2.47 -9.40
CA GLU A 82 5.21 2.25 -9.67
C GLU A 82 4.98 1.74 -11.10
N HIS A 83 5.83 2.16 -12.02
CA HIS A 83 5.83 1.76 -13.42
C HIS A 83 7.25 1.57 -13.95
N GLN A 84 7.43 0.69 -14.94
CA GLN A 84 8.75 0.39 -15.53
C GLN A 84 9.38 1.62 -16.21
N ALA A 85 8.55 2.51 -16.77
CA ALA A 85 9.00 3.72 -17.45
C ALA A 85 9.45 4.84 -16.50
N THR A 86 9.13 4.74 -15.20
CA THR A 86 9.46 5.73 -14.18
C THR A 86 10.09 5.03 -12.97
N PRO A 87 11.29 4.45 -13.14
CA PRO A 87 11.99 3.78 -12.05
C PRO A 87 12.41 4.80 -10.99
N LEU A 88 12.27 4.43 -9.73
CA LEU A 88 12.68 5.22 -8.56
C LEU A 88 14.04 4.81 -8.04
N TYR A 89 14.29 3.49 -7.98
CA TYR A 89 15.53 2.93 -7.44
C TYR A 89 16.06 1.80 -8.31
N ALA A 90 17.39 1.74 -8.47
CA ALA A 90 18.09 0.59 -9.00
C ALA A 90 18.37 -0.44 -7.89
N ILE A 91 18.37 -1.70 -8.26
CA ILE A 91 18.70 -2.84 -7.40
C ILE A 91 19.77 -3.66 -8.10
N THR A 92 20.87 -3.94 -7.42
CA THR A 92 21.95 -4.78 -7.95
C THR A 92 22.05 -6.06 -7.13
N LEU A 93 22.10 -7.21 -7.80
CA LEU A 93 22.33 -8.50 -7.17
C LEU A 93 23.77 -8.96 -7.36
N HIS A 94 24.40 -9.34 -6.26
CA HIS A 94 25.75 -9.88 -6.25
C HIS A 94 25.75 -11.37 -5.91
N THR A 95 26.88 -12.00 -6.26
CA THR A 95 27.24 -13.35 -5.81
C THR A 95 28.24 -13.21 -4.67
N GLY A 96 28.13 -14.07 -3.65
CA GLY A 96 28.89 -14.00 -2.39
C GLY A 96 30.41 -14.11 -2.49
N TRP A 97 31.00 -14.03 -3.68
CA TRP A 97 32.46 -13.95 -3.91
C TRP A 97 32.90 -12.55 -4.38
N SER A 98 31.98 -11.60 -4.53
CA SER A 98 32.28 -10.26 -5.03
C SER A 98 32.76 -9.27 -3.96
N GLY A 99 32.70 -9.64 -2.68
CA GLY A 99 32.94 -8.72 -1.57
C GLY A 99 31.89 -7.61 -1.42
N GLN A 100 30.80 -7.68 -2.19
CA GLN A 100 29.65 -6.77 -2.12
C GLN A 100 28.45 -7.45 -1.46
N PRO A 101 27.52 -6.70 -0.85
CA PRO A 101 26.28 -7.24 -0.31
C PRO A 101 25.50 -8.01 -1.38
N ASP A 102 24.84 -9.11 -1.00
CA ASP A 102 24.10 -9.96 -1.94
C ASP A 102 23.02 -9.20 -2.72
N VAL A 103 22.38 -8.23 -2.06
CA VAL A 103 21.41 -7.32 -2.66
C VAL A 103 21.75 -5.89 -2.22
N VAL A 104 21.85 -4.99 -3.18
CA VAL A 104 22.05 -3.55 -2.95
C VAL A 104 20.86 -2.79 -3.53
N LEU A 105 20.27 -1.91 -2.73
CA LEU A 105 19.29 -0.92 -3.15
C LEU A 105 20.02 0.42 -3.26
N HIS A 106 20.01 1.03 -4.44
CA HIS A 106 20.67 2.31 -4.70
C HIS A 106 19.75 3.48 -4.37
N GLY A 107 20.31 4.64 -4.02
CA GLY A 107 19.54 5.85 -3.67
C GLY A 107 18.87 6.57 -4.85
N SER A 108 18.99 6.04 -6.07
CA SER A 108 18.30 6.53 -7.27
C SER A 108 18.10 5.40 -8.28
N SER A 109 17.49 5.70 -9.42
CA SER A 109 17.31 4.77 -10.54
C SER A 109 18.61 4.39 -11.27
N SER A 110 19.76 4.90 -10.84
CA SER A 110 21.09 4.56 -11.39
C SER A 110 21.82 3.55 -10.51
N GLU A 111 22.39 2.51 -11.12
CA GLU A 111 23.24 1.52 -10.45
C GLU A 111 24.57 2.09 -9.93
N ASN A 112 24.99 3.25 -10.44
CA ASN A 112 26.19 3.94 -9.97
C ASN A 112 25.92 4.90 -8.80
N ALA A 113 24.66 5.06 -8.41
CA ALA A 113 24.32 5.90 -7.27
C ALA A 113 24.76 5.26 -5.95
N PRO A 114 25.06 6.07 -4.91
CA PRO A 114 25.41 5.54 -3.60
C PRO A 114 24.38 4.54 -3.08
N PRO A 115 24.81 3.47 -2.38
CA PRO A 115 23.90 2.50 -1.81
C PRO A 115 23.03 3.17 -0.74
N LEU A 116 21.71 2.99 -0.87
CA LEU A 116 20.74 3.36 0.17
C LEU A 116 20.69 2.29 1.24
N ALA A 117 20.70 1.01 0.84
CA ALA A 117 20.75 -0.13 1.75
C ALA A 117 21.42 -1.33 1.08
N GLY A 118 22.00 -2.19 1.90
CA GLY A 118 22.59 -3.46 1.46
C GLY A 118 22.17 -4.58 2.39
N VAL A 119 22.17 -5.82 1.90
CA VAL A 119 21.96 -7.00 2.73
C VAL A 119 22.92 -8.10 2.33
N GLU A 120 23.62 -8.64 3.31
CA GLU A 120 24.62 -9.68 3.16
C GLU A 120 24.21 -10.91 3.96
N THR A 121 24.31 -12.09 3.34
CA THR A 121 24.06 -13.35 4.04
C THR A 121 25.22 -13.67 4.96
N THR A 122 24.91 -13.97 6.21
CA THR A 122 25.92 -14.48 7.13
C THR A 122 26.37 -15.88 6.68
N ALA A 123 27.68 -16.08 6.53
CA ALA A 123 28.23 -17.35 6.05
C ALA A 123 27.67 -18.55 6.85
N PHE A 124 27.30 -19.61 6.13
CA PHE A 124 26.72 -20.85 6.68
C PHE A 124 25.42 -20.66 7.49
N SER A 125 24.78 -19.50 7.41
CA SER A 125 23.52 -19.20 8.09
C SER A 125 22.42 -18.81 7.10
N ARG A 126 21.16 -18.95 7.53
CA ARG A 126 19.98 -18.39 6.84
C ARG A 126 19.67 -16.96 7.31
N ALA A 127 20.41 -16.46 8.29
CA ALA A 127 20.39 -15.07 8.75
C ALA A 127 21.16 -14.15 7.79
N ALA A 128 20.93 -12.84 7.93
CA ALA A 128 21.60 -11.82 7.16
C ALA A 128 21.86 -10.57 8.01
N THR A 129 22.81 -9.75 7.59
CA THR A 129 23.05 -8.41 8.12
C THR A 129 22.58 -7.40 7.10
N VAL A 130 21.78 -6.42 7.54
CA VAL A 130 21.28 -5.33 6.70
C VAL A 130 22.03 -4.05 7.04
N SER A 131 22.67 -3.45 6.05
CA SER A 131 23.26 -2.12 6.13
C SER A 131 22.21 -1.07 5.73
N LEU A 132 22.02 -0.07 6.59
CA LEU A 132 21.00 0.97 6.45
C LEU A 132 21.63 2.35 6.62
N PRO A 133 20.94 3.43 6.19
CA PRO A 133 21.33 4.78 6.53
C PRO A 133 21.48 4.94 8.06
N PRO A 134 22.43 5.77 8.51
CA PRO A 134 22.70 5.93 9.92
C PRO A 134 21.50 6.54 10.64
N LEU A 135 21.35 6.20 11.92
CA LEU A 135 20.38 6.87 12.78
C LEU A 135 20.79 8.35 12.93
N PRO A 136 19.86 9.31 12.75
CA PRO A 136 20.11 10.72 13.04
C PRO A 136 20.76 10.91 14.42
N GLY A 137 21.87 11.64 14.47
CA GLY A 137 22.60 11.90 15.71
C GLY A 137 23.50 10.75 16.22
N SER A 138 23.57 9.60 15.52
CA SER A 138 24.43 8.48 15.93
C SER A 138 25.93 8.71 15.73
N GLY A 139 26.32 9.71 14.92
CA GLY A 139 27.71 9.96 14.54
C GLY A 139 28.34 8.86 13.67
N ARG A 140 27.56 7.86 13.23
CA ARG A 140 28.01 6.78 12.34
C ARG A 140 27.69 7.12 10.88
N SER A 141 28.44 6.53 9.96
CA SER A 141 28.19 6.62 8.52
C SER A 141 27.19 5.57 8.02
N VAL A 142 27.07 4.43 8.72
CA VAL A 142 26.18 3.30 8.39
C VAL A 142 25.67 2.68 9.69
N ALA A 143 24.44 2.14 9.67
CA ALA A 143 23.90 1.32 10.74
C ALA A 143 23.67 -0.11 10.24
N GLU A 144 23.97 -1.11 11.06
CA GLU A 144 23.80 -2.53 10.75
C GLU A 144 22.72 -3.14 11.62
N GLU A 145 21.78 -3.86 10.99
CA GLU A 145 20.69 -4.54 11.67
C GLU A 145 20.62 -6.03 11.30
N PRO A 146 20.46 -6.93 12.29
CA PRO A 146 20.33 -8.36 12.00
C PRO A 146 18.94 -8.69 11.46
N MET A 147 18.92 -9.58 10.48
CA MET A 147 17.73 -10.29 10.00
C MET A 147 17.88 -11.77 10.35
N ALA A 148 17.06 -12.25 11.29
CA ALA A 148 17.06 -13.64 11.69
C ALA A 148 16.16 -14.48 10.76
N PHE A 149 16.41 -15.79 10.76
CA PHE A 149 15.55 -16.77 10.12
C PHE A 149 15.24 -17.90 11.10
N SER A 150 13.98 -18.32 11.19
CA SER A 150 13.54 -19.42 12.04
C SER A 150 12.67 -20.42 11.26
N GLY A 151 12.71 -21.70 11.65
CA GLY A 151 11.91 -22.77 11.06
C GLY A 151 12.56 -23.52 9.89
N PHE A 152 11.77 -24.34 9.20
CA PHE A 152 12.19 -25.17 8.06
C PHE A 152 11.45 -24.74 6.79
N GLY A 153 12.01 -25.01 5.61
CA GLY A 153 11.37 -24.63 4.34
C GLY A 153 11.11 -23.12 4.24
N ASN A 154 9.83 -22.73 4.06
CA ASN A 154 9.31 -21.37 4.06
C ASN A 154 9.15 -20.82 5.49
N GLY A 155 10.23 -20.88 6.27
CA GLY A 155 10.27 -20.37 7.64
C GLY A 155 10.11 -18.85 7.72
N THR A 156 10.09 -18.33 8.94
CA THR A 156 9.86 -16.90 9.19
C THR A 156 11.19 -16.15 9.12
N HIS A 157 11.17 -14.97 8.51
CA HIS A 157 12.27 -14.02 8.61
C HIS A 157 11.87 -12.88 9.53
N SER A 158 12.72 -12.55 10.51
CA SER A 158 12.42 -11.52 11.50
C SER A 158 13.52 -10.47 11.61
N PHE A 159 13.12 -9.25 11.96
CA PHE A 159 14.04 -8.15 12.27
C PHE A 159 13.43 -7.23 13.31
N THR A 160 14.28 -6.42 13.94
CA THR A 160 13.87 -5.40 14.91
C THR A 160 14.45 -4.06 14.47
N ILE A 161 13.64 -3.01 14.41
CA ILE A 161 14.08 -1.68 14.00
C ILE A 161 13.29 -0.59 14.73
N GLU A 162 13.91 0.57 14.86
CA GLU A 162 13.37 1.81 15.37
C GLU A 162 12.20 2.25 14.48
N VAL A 163 11.08 2.56 15.12
CA VAL A 163 9.90 3.16 14.48
C VAL A 163 9.63 4.54 15.08
N GLY A 164 8.95 5.39 14.31
CA GLY A 164 8.61 6.75 14.71
C GLY A 164 9.37 7.82 13.91
N ASN A 165 8.83 9.04 13.91
CA ASN A 165 9.30 10.13 13.05
C ASN A 165 10.46 10.94 13.65
N THR A 166 10.87 10.67 14.90
CA THR A 166 11.79 11.55 15.64
C THR A 166 13.27 11.22 15.47
N GLY A 167 13.63 10.12 14.81
CA GLY A 167 14.99 9.87 14.32
C GLY A 167 16.11 9.71 15.36
N THR A 168 15.91 10.08 16.62
CA THR A 168 16.98 10.12 17.62
C THR A 168 16.90 8.98 18.64
N THR A 169 15.71 8.48 18.96
CA THR A 169 15.48 7.43 19.98
C THR A 169 14.11 6.75 19.80
N GLY A 170 13.71 6.43 18.58
CA GLY A 170 12.42 5.78 18.33
C GLY A 170 12.31 4.43 19.04
N ARG A 171 11.11 4.07 19.51
CA ARG A 171 10.81 2.72 20.04
C ARG A 171 11.26 1.67 19.03
N ARG A 172 11.99 0.64 19.48
CA ARG A 172 12.30 -0.52 18.63
C ARG A 172 11.15 -1.50 18.61
N GLU A 173 10.76 -1.94 17.43
CA GLU A 173 9.71 -2.92 17.21
C GLU A 173 10.19 -4.08 16.36
N SER A 174 9.63 -5.27 16.63
CA SER A 174 9.94 -6.49 15.89
C SER A 174 8.89 -6.78 14.83
N PHE A 175 9.36 -7.29 13.70
CA PHE A 175 8.55 -7.62 12.53
C PHE A 175 8.90 -9.00 11.99
N GLU A 176 7.92 -9.64 11.37
CA GLU A 176 8.07 -10.99 10.79
C GLU A 176 7.50 -11.07 9.37
N TRP A 177 8.35 -11.42 8.41
CA TRP A 177 7.91 -11.92 7.12
C TRP A 177 7.46 -13.37 7.28
N ARG A 178 6.17 -13.60 7.03
CA ARG A 178 5.53 -14.92 7.05
C ARG A 178 5.02 -15.26 5.65
N HIS A 179 5.25 -16.49 5.22
CA HIS A 179 4.70 -16.98 3.96
C HIS A 179 3.16 -17.03 4.06
N SER A 180 2.46 -16.58 3.03
CA SER A 180 1.00 -16.45 3.02
C SER A 180 0.41 -16.81 1.66
N HIS A 181 -0.81 -17.36 1.71
CA HIS A 181 -1.73 -17.55 0.57
C HIS A 181 -3.02 -16.75 0.80
N GLY A 182 -2.96 -15.75 1.68
CA GLY A 182 -4.11 -14.93 2.05
C GLY A 182 -4.53 -13.97 0.94
N ALA A 183 -5.76 -13.47 1.05
CA ALA A 183 -6.35 -12.56 0.07
C ALA A 183 -5.49 -11.29 -0.14
N GLU A 184 -4.79 -10.81 0.89
CA GLU A 184 -3.89 -9.66 0.83
C GLU A 184 -2.72 -9.86 -0.15
N VAL A 185 -2.26 -11.11 -0.30
CA VAL A 185 -1.19 -11.48 -1.24
C VAL A 185 -1.77 -11.78 -2.62
N ASP A 186 -2.92 -12.45 -2.68
CA ASP A 186 -3.60 -12.75 -3.94
C ASP A 186 -3.99 -11.49 -4.71
N GLN A 187 -4.41 -10.44 -3.99
CA GLN A 187 -4.74 -9.14 -4.55
C GLN A 187 -3.55 -8.43 -5.22
N LEU A 188 -2.31 -8.88 -4.99
CA LEU A 188 -1.14 -8.40 -5.73
C LEU A 188 -1.04 -8.98 -7.15
N GLY A 189 -1.96 -9.87 -7.55
CA GLY A 189 -1.96 -10.49 -8.89
C GLY A 189 -0.78 -11.46 -9.11
N GLY A 190 -0.29 -12.06 -8.02
CA GLY A 190 0.88 -12.94 -8.03
C GLY A 190 0.56 -14.42 -8.29
N ARG A 191 1.53 -15.30 -7.98
CA ARG A 191 1.45 -16.77 -8.16
C ARG A 191 0.58 -17.51 -7.11
N GLY A 192 -0.42 -16.86 -6.52
CA GLY A 192 -1.29 -17.46 -5.48
C GLY A 192 -0.60 -17.70 -4.14
N SER A 193 0.64 -17.22 -3.98
CA SER A 193 1.38 -17.22 -2.72
C SER A 193 2.42 -16.09 -2.71
N GLY A 194 2.90 -15.75 -1.54
CA GLY A 194 3.84 -14.67 -1.30
C GLY A 194 4.10 -14.50 0.18
N TRP A 195 4.45 -13.28 0.59
CA TRP A 195 4.86 -12.99 1.95
C TRP A 195 4.12 -11.78 2.49
N LYS A 196 3.84 -11.82 3.79
CA LYS A 196 3.29 -10.70 4.54
C LYS A 196 4.22 -10.33 5.68
N LEU A 197 4.41 -9.04 5.90
CA LEU A 197 5.16 -8.50 7.02
C LEU A 197 4.19 -8.20 8.15
N VAL A 198 4.39 -8.85 9.27
CA VAL A 198 3.56 -8.75 10.46
C VAL A 198 4.30 -7.93 11.50
N ARG A 199 3.63 -6.92 12.07
CA ARG A 199 4.11 -6.15 13.21
C ARG A 199 3.81 -6.93 14.49
N LEU A 200 4.83 -7.19 15.31
CA LEU A 200 4.66 -8.00 16.53
C LEU A 200 4.22 -7.16 17.74
N ALA A 201 4.42 -5.85 17.72
CA ALA A 201 3.90 -4.94 18.74
C ALA A 201 2.36 -4.92 18.72
N SER A 202 1.74 -4.87 19.91
CA SER A 202 0.28 -4.78 20.06
C SER A 202 -0.21 -3.36 20.40
N ASP A 203 0.70 -2.43 20.72
CA ASP A 203 0.36 -1.06 21.10
C ASP A 203 0.44 -0.10 19.90
N ALA A 204 -0.14 1.08 20.07
CA ALA A 204 -0.14 2.11 19.03
C ALA A 204 1.28 2.60 18.74
N PRO A 205 1.63 2.90 17.46
CA PRO A 205 2.85 3.64 17.14
C PRO A 205 2.87 4.98 17.87
N GLU A 206 4.05 5.48 18.19
CA GLU A 206 4.19 6.81 18.81
C GLU A 206 3.49 7.89 17.96
N GLY A 207 2.72 8.75 18.62
CA GLY A 207 1.90 9.78 17.96
C GLY A 207 0.48 9.35 17.59
N VAL A 208 0.10 8.09 17.81
CA VAL A 208 -1.28 7.61 17.66
C VAL A 208 -1.88 7.33 19.04
N GLY A 209 -2.98 7.99 19.38
CA GLY A 209 -3.60 7.98 20.72
C GLY A 209 -3.78 6.56 21.30
N GLY A 210 -3.33 6.36 22.54
CA GLY A 210 -3.19 5.05 23.18
C GLY A 210 -4.51 4.43 23.65
N GLY A 211 -4.75 3.19 23.23
CA GLY A 211 -5.67 2.24 23.85
C GLY A 211 -4.95 0.89 24.00
N SER A 212 -5.44 0.02 24.90
CA SER A 212 -4.79 -1.25 25.28
C SER A 212 -4.69 -2.31 24.15
N HIS A 213 -5.19 -2.00 22.96
CA HIS A 213 -5.04 -2.82 21.77
C HIS A 213 -5.08 -1.91 20.54
N PHE A 214 -3.92 -1.65 19.93
CA PHE A 214 -3.90 -0.93 18.66
C PHE A 214 -4.20 -1.90 17.53
N VAL A 215 -5.42 -1.81 17.01
CA VAL A 215 -5.74 -2.39 15.70
C VAL A 215 -5.38 -1.33 14.68
N GLY A 216 -4.17 -1.41 14.13
CA GLY A 216 -3.85 -0.61 12.96
C GLY A 216 -4.85 -0.95 11.84
N GLY A 217 -5.34 0.07 11.14
CA GLY A 217 -6.51 -0.04 10.25
C GLY A 217 -6.34 -0.92 9.00
N GLY A 218 -5.34 -1.81 8.98
CA GLY A 218 -5.06 -2.76 7.91
C GLY A 218 -5.49 -4.20 8.23
N PRO A 219 -5.22 -5.14 7.31
CA PRO A 219 -5.48 -6.57 7.50
C PRO A 219 -4.74 -7.14 8.71
N GLN A 220 -5.30 -8.19 9.32
CA GLN A 220 -4.68 -8.91 10.41
C GLN A 220 -4.24 -10.32 9.98
N SER A 221 -3.13 -10.77 10.55
CA SER A 221 -2.71 -12.15 10.51
C SER A 221 -3.63 -13.03 11.38
N SER A 222 -3.55 -14.36 11.24
CA SER A 222 -4.41 -15.31 11.95
C SER A 222 -4.27 -15.26 13.48
N ASP A 223 -3.16 -14.73 13.98
CA ASP A 223 -2.87 -14.44 15.38
C ASP A 223 -3.27 -13.02 15.82
N GLY A 224 -4.07 -12.31 15.01
CA GLY A 224 -4.59 -10.97 15.32
C GLY A 224 -3.57 -9.83 15.18
N LYS A 225 -2.36 -10.14 14.70
CA LYS A 225 -1.28 -9.16 14.52
C LYS A 225 -1.44 -8.38 13.21
N GLU A 226 -1.11 -7.10 13.23
CA GLU A 226 -1.25 -6.22 12.07
C GLU A 226 -0.32 -6.63 10.92
N VAL A 227 -0.85 -6.67 9.70
CA VAL A 227 -0.07 -6.81 8.47
C VAL A 227 0.26 -5.43 7.91
N VAL A 228 1.55 -5.14 7.79
CA VAL A 228 2.07 -3.80 7.46
C VAL A 228 2.72 -3.72 6.08
N ALA A 229 3.01 -4.86 5.46
CA ALA A 229 3.40 -4.94 4.06
C ALA A 229 3.14 -6.34 3.50
N VAL A 230 3.08 -6.45 2.17
CA VAL A 230 2.97 -7.70 1.44
C VAL A 230 3.80 -7.66 0.17
N TRP A 231 4.30 -8.80 -0.26
CA TRP A 231 4.85 -8.95 -1.61
C TRP A 231 4.56 -10.32 -2.21
N ALA A 232 4.46 -10.37 -3.54
CA ALA A 232 4.27 -11.61 -4.29
C ALA A 232 5.05 -11.57 -5.60
N ASN A 233 5.46 -12.74 -6.08
CA ASN A 233 6.04 -12.89 -7.41
C ASN A 233 5.00 -12.54 -8.48
N ALA A 234 5.36 -11.71 -9.46
CA ALA A 234 4.45 -11.34 -10.54
C ALA A 234 4.14 -12.56 -11.44
N ARG A 235 2.87 -12.73 -11.82
CA ARG A 235 2.41 -13.91 -12.59
C ARG A 235 2.37 -13.70 -14.10
N THR A 236 1.98 -12.51 -14.54
CA THR A 236 1.52 -12.25 -15.92
C THR A 236 2.43 -11.34 -16.73
N SER A 237 3.66 -11.09 -16.28
CA SER A 237 4.58 -10.14 -16.91
C SER A 237 5.93 -10.78 -17.23
N LEU A 238 6.48 -10.42 -18.39
CA LEU A 238 7.83 -10.83 -18.82
C LEU A 238 8.92 -10.02 -18.12
N SER A 239 8.67 -8.72 -17.87
CA SER A 239 9.65 -7.81 -17.25
C SER A 239 9.44 -7.67 -15.74
N LYS A 240 8.18 -7.68 -15.26
CA LYS A 240 7.88 -7.53 -13.84
C LYS A 240 8.18 -8.82 -13.09
N ILE A 241 8.93 -8.72 -12.00
CA ILE A 241 9.36 -9.87 -11.20
C ILE A 241 8.59 -10.03 -9.88
N LEU A 242 8.24 -8.93 -9.22
CA LEU A 242 7.46 -8.94 -7.98
C LEU A 242 6.61 -7.66 -7.85
N ASN A 243 5.52 -7.78 -7.11
CA ASN A 243 4.69 -6.68 -6.64
C ASN A 243 4.87 -6.54 -5.13
N PHE A 244 4.94 -5.31 -4.62
CA PHE A 244 5.04 -4.99 -3.21
C PHE A 244 3.97 -3.93 -2.85
N ARG A 245 3.42 -4.01 -1.65
CA ARG A 245 2.50 -3.00 -1.12
C ARG A 245 2.66 -2.85 0.40
N PHE A 246 2.69 -1.60 0.86
CA PHE A 246 2.52 -1.25 2.28
C PHE A 246 1.03 -1.29 2.65
N LEU A 247 0.73 -1.75 3.86
CA LEU A 247 -0.61 -1.90 4.41
C LEU A 247 -0.66 -1.36 5.84
N GLY A 248 -1.86 -1.12 6.38
CA GLY A 248 -2.03 -0.69 7.78
C GLY A 248 -1.18 0.53 8.15
N SER A 249 -0.52 0.48 9.29
CA SER A 249 0.43 1.48 9.76
C SER A 249 1.67 1.63 8.87
N GLY A 250 1.99 0.64 8.05
CA GLY A 250 3.06 0.72 7.06
C GLY A 250 2.79 1.75 5.96
N VAL A 251 1.51 2.02 5.63
CA VAL A 251 1.14 3.00 4.60
C VAL A 251 0.92 4.42 5.16
N THR A 252 1.00 4.63 6.47
CA THR A 252 0.79 5.97 7.05
C THR A 252 2.08 6.77 7.19
N GLY A 253 3.25 6.10 7.13
CA GLY A 253 4.56 6.72 7.33
C GLY A 253 4.95 6.88 8.81
N VAL A 254 4.09 6.52 9.76
CA VAL A 254 4.35 6.65 11.21
C VAL A 254 5.51 5.78 11.71
N MET A 255 5.88 4.75 10.94
CA MET A 255 7.02 3.88 11.26
C MET A 255 8.36 4.48 10.83
N GLY A 256 8.35 5.59 10.08
CA GLY A 256 9.56 6.26 9.62
C GLY A 256 10.20 5.64 8.37
N GLU A 257 11.11 6.39 7.76
CA GLU A 257 11.76 6.02 6.50
C GLU A 257 12.70 4.82 6.66
N ARG A 258 13.45 4.75 7.76
CA ARG A 258 14.40 3.65 8.00
C ARG A 258 13.71 2.29 8.09
N TRP A 259 12.52 2.25 8.72
CA TRP A 259 11.67 1.07 8.71
C TRP A 259 11.22 0.70 7.30
N ALA A 260 10.81 1.67 6.49
CA ALA A 260 10.37 1.42 5.12
C ALA A 260 11.51 0.83 4.27
N ILE A 261 12.73 1.39 4.38
CA ILE A 261 13.93 0.84 3.73
C ILE A 261 14.16 -0.62 4.17
N MET A 262 14.11 -0.88 5.49
CA MET A 262 14.31 -2.22 6.06
C MET A 262 13.28 -3.22 5.54
N ALA A 263 12.00 -2.83 5.46
CA ALA A 263 10.94 -3.67 4.90
C ALA A 263 11.19 -4.02 3.43
N VAL A 264 11.60 -3.05 2.62
CA VAL A 264 11.87 -3.25 1.18
C VAL A 264 13.11 -4.14 0.97
N ILE A 265 14.24 -3.82 1.60
CA ILE A 265 15.50 -4.58 1.37
C ILE A 265 15.40 -6.03 1.87
N THR A 266 14.69 -6.26 2.97
CA THR A 266 14.44 -7.62 3.48
C THR A 266 13.50 -8.41 2.58
N ALA A 267 12.48 -7.78 1.97
CA ALA A 267 11.65 -8.43 0.95
C ALA A 267 12.48 -8.83 -0.28
N LEU A 268 13.34 -7.93 -0.78
CA LEU A 268 14.25 -8.22 -1.90
C LEU A 268 15.22 -9.36 -1.58
N ARG A 269 15.71 -9.44 -0.34
CA ARG A 269 16.56 -10.55 0.11
C ARG A 269 15.85 -11.89 0.01
N ILE A 270 14.62 -11.97 0.53
CA ILE A 270 13.81 -13.20 0.50
C ILE A 270 13.54 -13.60 -0.95
N TRP A 271 13.16 -12.65 -1.79
CA TRP A 271 12.95 -12.89 -3.22
C TRP A 271 14.21 -13.42 -3.92
N ASP A 272 15.39 -12.80 -3.72
CA ASP A 272 16.63 -13.26 -4.32
C ASP A 272 17.01 -14.68 -3.85
N LYS A 273 16.78 -14.98 -2.56
CA LYS A 273 16.99 -16.32 -2.01
C LYS A 273 16.07 -17.36 -2.66
N GLU A 274 14.78 -17.07 -2.83
CA GLU A 274 13.85 -17.95 -3.55
C GLU A 274 14.27 -18.14 -5.01
N ARG A 275 14.67 -17.06 -5.69
CA ARG A 275 15.14 -17.09 -7.07
C ARG A 275 16.35 -18.00 -7.23
N LYS A 276 17.37 -17.84 -6.38
CA LYS A 276 18.57 -18.68 -6.36
C LYS A 276 18.24 -20.15 -6.08
N SER A 277 17.33 -20.42 -5.13
CA SER A 277 16.87 -21.79 -4.84
C SER A 277 16.20 -22.45 -6.05
N ARG A 278 15.32 -21.73 -6.77
CA ARG A 278 14.64 -22.25 -7.97
C ARG A 278 15.62 -22.54 -9.11
N GLN A 279 16.63 -21.68 -9.27
CA GLN A 279 17.68 -21.88 -10.27
C GLN A 279 18.50 -23.14 -9.98
N ASN A 280 18.86 -23.37 -8.71
CA ASN A 280 19.61 -24.56 -8.31
C ASN A 280 18.80 -25.86 -8.40
N SER A 281 17.47 -25.82 -8.22
CA SER A 281 16.61 -27.00 -8.36
C SER A 281 16.26 -27.34 -9.81
N SER A 282 16.58 -26.48 -10.77
CA SER A 282 16.31 -26.68 -12.20
C SER A 282 17.55 -27.07 -13.01
N ALA A 283 18.70 -27.19 -12.34
CA ALA A 283 19.98 -27.61 -12.89
C ALA A 283 20.29 -29.04 -12.42
#